data_AF-A0A327LY37-F1
#
_entry.id   AF-A0A327LY37-F1
#
_cell.length_a   1.000
_cell.length_b   1.000
_cell.length_c   1.000
_cell.angle_alpha   90.00
_cell.angle_beta   90.00
_cell.angle_gamma   90.00
#
_symmetry.space_group_name_H-M   'P 1'
#
loop_
_entity.id
_entity.type
_entity.pdbx_description
1 polymer ?
#
loop_
_entity_poly.entity_id
_entity_poly.type
_entity_poly.pdbx_seq_one_letter_code
_entity_poly.pdbx_strand_id
1 'polypeptide(L)' 'MFVAACAVEPQEPIVSAYNGDSVNIIQPLFASFSDAELLAKANSICQRGHKKRAERVSMRGLPDYQGTEYLFLCLGKA' A
#
# COMPACT_ATOMS: atom_id res chain seq x y z
N MET A 1 7.11 39.36 2.85
CA MET A 1 7.99 38.17 2.73
C MET A 1 7.11 36.95 2.94
N PHE A 2 6.70 36.28 1.86
CA PHE A 2 5.87 35.08 1.95
C PHE A 2 6.80 33.88 2.07
N VAL A 3 6.73 33.18 3.19
CA VAL A 3 7.36 31.87 3.33
C VAL A 3 6.53 30.93 2.47
N ALA A 4 7.06 30.50 1.33
CA ALA A 4 6.41 29.47 0.52
C ALA A 4 6.27 28.23 1.41
N ALA A 5 5.05 27.83 1.72
CA ALA A 5 4.81 26.55 2.35
C ALA A 5 5.38 25.48 1.40
N CYS A 6 6.41 24.74 1.86
CA CYS A 6 6.79 23.50 1.19
C CYS A 6 5.54 22.62 1.19
N ALA A 7 4.88 22.49 0.04
CA ALA A 7 3.85 21.51 -0.14
C ALA A 7 4.51 20.15 0.07
N VAL A 8 4.18 19.49 1.17
CA VAL A 8 4.53 18.08 1.37
C VAL A 8 3.75 17.32 0.32
N GLU A 9 4.44 16.79 -0.69
CA GLU A 9 3.78 15.98 -1.71
C GLU A 9 3.07 14.82 -1.01
N PRO A 10 1.82 14.51 -1.40
CA PRO A 10 1.12 13.36 -0.86
C PRO A 10 1.95 12.11 -1.14
N GLN A 11 2.40 11.44 -0.07
CA GLN A 11 3.16 10.20 -0.20
C GLN A 11 2.25 9.11 -0.75
N GLU A 12 2.78 8.24 -1.62
CA GLU A 12 2.08 7.03 -2.04
C GLU A 12 2.34 5.88 -1.07
N PRO A 13 1.41 4.91 -0.95
CA PRO A 13 1.68 3.70 -0.18
C PRO A 13 2.89 2.92 -0.69
N ILE A 14 3.72 2.44 0.24
CA ILE A 14 5.00 1.80 -0.05
C ILE A 14 4.80 0.31 -0.25
N VAL A 15 5.11 -0.21 -1.45
CA VAL A 15 5.06 -1.65 -1.73
C VAL A 15 6.37 -2.28 -1.23
N SER A 16 6.30 -3.15 -0.22
CA SER A 16 7.48 -3.82 0.35
C SER A 16 7.82 -5.13 -0.37
N ALA A 17 6.82 -5.84 -0.88
CA ALA A 17 7.01 -7.08 -1.60
C ALA A 17 5.88 -7.34 -2.62
N TYR A 18 6.23 -8.00 -3.72
CA TYR A 18 5.28 -8.51 -4.71
C TYR A 18 5.84 -9.79 -5.33
N ASN A 19 5.02 -10.85 -5.42
CA ASN A 19 5.46 -12.16 -5.93
C ASN A 19 4.60 -12.72 -7.08
N GLY A 20 3.67 -11.94 -7.64
CA GLY A 20 2.71 -12.42 -8.65
C GLY A 20 1.29 -12.65 -8.09
N ASP A 21 1.20 -13.27 -6.92
CA ASP A 21 -0.06 -13.69 -6.29
C ASP A 21 -0.42 -12.90 -5.02
N SER A 22 0.52 -12.15 -4.47
CA SER A 22 0.30 -11.26 -3.32
C SER A 22 1.17 -10.02 -3.39
N VAL A 23 0.70 -8.95 -2.74
CA VAL A 23 1.44 -7.70 -2.55
C VAL A 23 1.40 -7.28 -1.08
N ASN A 24 2.55 -6.87 -0.56
CA ASN A 24 2.69 -6.30 0.77
C ASN A 24 2.85 -4.79 0.66
N ILE A 25 2.12 -4.05 1.49
CA ILE A 25 2.18 -2.58 1.55
C ILE A 25 2.48 -2.17 2.99
N ILE A 26 3.50 -1.34 3.18
CA ILE A 26 3.87 -0.79 4.49
C ILE A 26 3.32 0.63 4.61
N GLN A 27 2.67 0.89 5.74
CA GLN A 27 2.34 2.21 6.23
C GLN A 27 3.24 2.55 7.42
N PRO A 28 4.23 3.45 7.25
CA PRO A 28 5.01 3.99 8.36
C PRO A 28 4.14 4.75 9.36
N LEU A 29 4.58 4.86 10.63
CA LEU A 29 3.84 5.54 11.70
C LEU A 29 3.55 7.02 11.41
N PHE A 30 4.41 7.66 10.62
CA PHE A 30 4.27 9.07 10.22
C PHE A 30 3.42 9.27 8.96
N ALA A 31 2.93 8.20 8.33
CA ALA A 31 2.04 8.24 7.19
C ALA A 31 0.69 7.61 7.54
N SER A 32 -0.38 8.18 7.00
CA SER A 32 -1.74 7.66 7.21
C SER A 32 -2.42 7.51 5.86
N PHE A 33 -2.50 6.28 5.37
CA PHE A 33 -3.24 5.94 4.17
C PHE A 33 -4.61 5.38 4.58
N SER A 34 -5.64 5.80 3.88
CA SER A 34 -6.95 5.18 3.98
C SER A 34 -6.92 3.75 3.41
N ASP A 35 -7.86 2.92 3.86
CA ASP A 35 -8.07 1.59 3.29
C ASP A 35 -8.30 1.65 1.76
N ALA A 36 -8.93 2.72 1.27
CA ALA A 36 -9.16 2.95 -0.15
C ALA A 36 -7.86 3.21 -0.92
N GLU A 37 -6.93 4.00 -0.38
CA GLU A 37 -5.63 4.27 -0.99
C GLU A 37 -4.74 3.02 -1.01
N LEU A 38 -4.71 2.27 0.10
CA LEU A 38 -4.00 0.99 0.19
C LEU A 38 -4.55 0.00 -0.85
N LEU A 39 -5.87 -0.14 -0.92
CA LEU A 39 -6.54 -1.03 -1.87
C LEU A 39 -6.34 -0.57 -3.33
N ALA A 40 -6.39 0.73 -3.61
CA ALA A 40 -6.13 1.27 -4.94
C ALA A 40 -4.70 0.97 -5.40
N LYS A 41 -3.71 1.14 -4.51
CA LYS A 41 -2.32 0.78 -4.80
C LYS A 41 -2.17 -0.71 -5.02
N ALA A 42 -2.74 -1.55 -4.15
CA ALA A 42 -2.70 -3.00 -4.30
C ALA A 42 -3.33 -3.47 -5.61
N ASN A 43 -4.50 -2.91 -5.99
CA ASN A 43 -5.15 -3.17 -7.26
C ASN A 43 -4.25 -2.80 -8.45
N SER A 44 -3.61 -1.63 -8.40
CA SER A 44 -2.69 -1.19 -9.47
C SER A 44 -1.54 -2.18 -9.68
N ILE A 45 -0.93 -2.68 -8.59
CA ILE A 45 0.14 -3.67 -8.67
C ILE A 45 -0.36 -5.02 -9.20
N CYS A 46 -1.46 -5.54 -8.66
CA CYS A 46 -2.03 -6.80 -9.10
C CYS A 46 -2.45 -6.77 -10.59
N GLN A 47 -2.99 -5.64 -11.07
CA GLN A 47 -3.37 -5.47 -12.47
C GLN A 47 -2.18 -5.44 -13.43
N ARG A 48 -1.04 -4.85 -13.02
CA ARG A 48 0.22 -4.93 -13.78
C ARG A 48 0.72 -6.37 -13.92
N GLY A 49 0.38 -7.23 -12.95
CA GLY A 49 0.64 -8.67 -12.97
C GLY A 49 -0.46 -9.53 -13.60
N HIS A 50 -1.36 -8.97 -14.40
CA HIS A 50 -2.47 -9.67 -15.07
C HIS A 50 -3.54 -10.27 -14.13
N LYS A 51 -3.58 -9.87 -12.85
CA LYS A 51 -4.66 -10.23 -11.92
C LYS A 51 -5.74 -9.15 -11.92
N LYS A 52 -6.97 -9.49 -11.56
CA LYS A 52 -8.11 -8.57 -11.71
C LYS A 52 -8.29 -7.63 -10.53
N ARG A 53 -8.11 -8.15 -9.31
CA ARG A 53 -8.38 -7.43 -8.07
C ARG A 53 -7.40 -7.83 -6.97
N ALA A 54 -7.21 -6.92 -6.03
CA ALA A 54 -6.56 -7.16 -4.76
C ALA A 54 -7.61 -7.36 -3.66
N GLU A 55 -7.31 -8.19 -2.67
CA GLU A 55 -8.12 -8.38 -1.47
C GLU A 55 -7.22 -8.40 -0.24
N ARG A 56 -7.52 -7.55 0.76
CA ARG A 56 -6.74 -7.53 2.01
C ARG A 56 -7.05 -8.80 2.80
N VAL A 57 -6.01 -9.56 3.14
CA VAL A 57 -6.15 -10.81 3.90
C VAL A 57 -5.44 -10.77 5.25
N SER A 58 -4.52 -9.84 5.47
CA SER A 58 -3.84 -9.70 6.75
C SER A 58 -3.35 -8.28 6.98
N MET A 59 -3.22 -7.92 8.26
CA MET A 59 -2.42 -6.78 8.70
C MET A 59 -1.57 -7.20 9.89
N ARG A 60 -0.36 -6.65 10.01
CA ARG A 60 0.50 -6.82 11.18
C ARG A 60 1.21 -5.52 11.53
N GLY A 61 1.36 -5.25 12.82
CA GLY A 61 2.28 -4.22 13.28
C GLY A 61 3.73 -4.63 13.01
N LEU A 62 4.55 -3.67 12.65
CA LEU A 62 6.00 -3.79 12.50
C LEU A 62 6.67 -2.90 13.55
N PRO A 63 6.93 -3.42 14.77
CA PRO A 63 7.51 -2.63 15.86
C PRO A 63 8.89 -2.05 15.50
N ASP A 64 9.74 -2.85 14.85
CA ASP A 64 11.10 -2.45 14.48
C ASP A 64 11.14 -1.36 13.40
N TYR A 65 10.11 -1.32 12.54
CA TYR A 65 9.98 -0.34 11.46
C TYR A 65 9.02 0.80 11.78
N GLN A 66 8.51 0.85 13.02
CA GLN A 66 7.47 1.77 13.45
C GLN A 66 6.39 1.92 12.38
N GLY A 67 5.66 0.84 12.08
CA GLY A 67 4.66 0.87 11.04
C GLY A 67 3.71 -0.30 11.07
N THR A 68 2.87 -0.38 10.06
CA THR A 68 1.92 -1.46 9.82
C THR A 68 2.16 -2.02 8.43
N GLU A 69 2.20 -3.33 8.30
CA GLU A 69 2.20 -4.00 7.00
C GLU A 69 0.84 -4.61 6.72
N TYR A 70 0.38 -4.43 5.48
CA TYR A 70 -0.85 -4.98 4.95
C TYR A 70 -0.52 -5.98 3.85
N LEU A 71 -1.11 -7.18 3.94
CA LEU A 71 -1.01 -8.21 2.92
C LEU A 71 -2.29 -8.24 2.09
N PHE A 72 -2.13 -8.16 0.78
CA PHE A 72 -3.20 -8.32 -0.18
C PHE A 72 -2.92 -9.53 -1.09
N LEU A 73 -3.94 -10.34 -1.35
CA LEU A 73 -3.90 -11.36 -2.40
C LEU A 73 -4.32 -10.75 -3.73
N CYS A 74 -3.58 -11.09 -4.79
CA CYS A 74 -3.90 -10.74 -6.16
C CYS A 74 -4.74 -11.87 -6.79
N LEU A 75 -6.03 -11.62 -6.92
CA LEU A 75 -7.01 -12.61 -7.33
C LEU A 75 -7.34 -12.49 -8.82
N GLY A 76 -7.43 -13.65 -9.48
CA GLY A 76 -7.84 -13.81 -10.88
C GLY A 76 -9.36 -13.80 -11.07
N LYS A 77 -9.87 -14.51 -12.08
CA LYS A 77 -11.32 -14.78 -12.19
C LYS A 77 -11.79 -15.54 -10.95
N ALA A 78 -12.96 -15.15 -10.44
CA ALA A 78 -13.75 -16.00 -9.55
C ALA A 78 -14.24 -17.23 -10.31
#